data_AF-A0A2V5WHT3-F1
#
_entry.id   AF-A0A2V5WHT3-F1
#
_cell.length_a   1.000
_cell.length_b   1.000
_cell.length_c   1.000
_cell.angle_alpha   90.00
_cell.angle_beta   90.00
_cell.angle_gamma   90.00
#
_symmetry.space_group_name_H-M   'P 1'
#
loop_
_entity.id
_entity.type
_entity.pdbx_description
1 polymer ?
#
loop_
_entity_poly.entity_id
_entity_poly.type
_entity_poly.pdbx_seq_one_letter_code
_entity_poly.pdbx_strand_id
1 'polypeptide(L)'
;VEARFQLNLAYDRFVSRFGPVNLRANQRAFDGDPDLPLLLSLENYDDEAKRATKATIFRERTIHRRQPVQAVNSPKEALLVSLNEDGRVDLDHMAGLLNKPVEEFLPDLKGIIFLNLQSNQWETDDQTLPPSPTRALARTWRRSNPSSRRICPRQKLMSVSALRGCLLTT
;
A
#
# COMPACT_ATOMS: atom_id res chain seq x y z
N VAL A 1 -1.24 14.66 -20.46
CA VAL A 1 -0.22 14.65 -21.53
C VAL A 1 0.93 15.57 -21.16
N GLU A 2 0.64 16.80 -20.75
CA GLU A 2 1.63 17.78 -20.26
C GLU A 2 2.63 17.24 -19.23
N ALA A 3 2.16 16.64 -18.13
CA ALA A 3 3.05 16.10 -17.09
C ALA A 3 4.05 15.04 -17.62
N ARG A 4 3.64 14.20 -18.59
CA ARG A 4 4.52 13.20 -19.21
C ARG A 4 5.55 13.87 -20.13
N PHE A 5 5.16 14.93 -20.82
CA PHE A 5 6.09 15.73 -21.63
C PHE A 5 7.15 16.40 -20.74
N GLN A 6 6.74 17.03 -19.63
CA GLN A 6 7.66 17.63 -18.67
C GLN A 6 8.61 16.60 -18.04
N LEU A 7 8.09 15.41 -17.70
CA LEU A 7 8.92 14.31 -17.21
C LEU A 7 9.97 13.88 -18.25
N ASN A 8 9.57 13.71 -19.52
CA ASN A 8 10.50 13.38 -20.60
C ASN A 8 11.58 14.45 -20.75
N LEU A 9 11.19 15.73 -20.78
CA LEU A 9 12.11 16.85 -20.93
C LEU A 9 13.12 16.93 -19.79
N ALA A 10 12.66 16.79 -18.54
CA ALA A 10 13.51 16.80 -17.36
C ALA A 10 14.51 15.62 -17.37
N TYR A 11 14.03 14.42 -17.69
CA TYR A 11 14.85 13.22 -17.80
C TYR A 11 15.90 13.34 -18.92
N ASP A 12 15.50 13.75 -20.12
CA ASP A 12 16.41 13.84 -21.26
C ASP A 12 17.51 14.88 -21.01
N ARG A 13 17.16 16.01 -20.36
CA ARG A 13 18.15 17.00 -19.90
C ARG A 13 19.12 16.41 -18.89
N PHE A 14 18.64 15.66 -17.90
CA PHE A 14 19.51 15.02 -16.91
C PHE A 14 20.46 14.02 -17.56
N VAL A 15 19.94 13.08 -18.35
CA VAL A 15 20.72 12.00 -18.97
C VAL A 15 21.73 12.55 -19.97
N SER A 16 21.39 13.62 -20.71
CA SER A 16 22.33 14.25 -21.65
C SER A 16 23.59 14.81 -20.97
N ARG A 17 23.52 15.18 -19.69
CA ARG A 17 24.61 15.80 -18.95
C ARG A 17 25.33 14.86 -17.99
N PHE A 18 24.59 13.94 -17.36
CA PHE A 18 25.10 13.10 -16.27
C PHE A 18 25.05 11.60 -16.58
N GLY A 19 24.46 11.19 -17.71
CA GLY A 19 24.20 9.79 -18.02
C GLY A 19 23.02 9.21 -17.23
N PRO A 20 22.84 7.88 -17.24
CA PRO A 20 21.73 7.21 -16.56
C PRO A 20 21.63 7.52 -15.07
N VAL A 21 20.40 7.70 -14.57
CA VAL A 21 20.09 7.92 -13.15
C VAL A 21 20.61 6.76 -12.29
N ASN A 22 20.49 5.52 -12.79
CA ASN A 22 20.93 4.32 -12.10
C ASN A 22 22.46 4.12 -12.06
N LEU A 23 23.27 5.01 -12.64
CA LEU A 23 24.72 4.95 -12.43
C LEU A 23 25.06 5.18 -10.96
N ARG A 24 25.98 4.37 -10.40
CA ARG A 24 26.42 4.51 -9.00
C ARG A 24 26.92 5.92 -8.65
N ALA A 25 27.56 6.61 -9.60
CA ALA A 25 28.01 7.99 -9.41
C ALA A 25 26.83 8.96 -9.22
N ASN A 26 25.73 8.76 -9.95
CA ASN A 26 24.53 9.58 -9.87
C ASN A 26 23.70 9.23 -8.64
N GLN A 27 23.57 7.94 -8.29
CA GLN A 27 22.88 7.51 -7.07
C GLN A 27 23.46 8.15 -5.82
N ARG A 28 24.80 8.22 -5.71
CA ARG A 28 25.49 8.87 -4.60
C ARG A 28 25.13 10.35 -4.42
N ALA A 29 24.76 11.04 -5.51
CA ALA A 29 24.34 12.44 -5.43
C ALA A 29 22.97 12.60 -4.75
N PHE A 30 22.19 11.52 -4.64
CA PHE A 30 20.88 11.45 -4.02
C PHE A 30 20.90 10.60 -2.74
N ASP A 31 22.07 10.31 -2.16
CA ASP A 31 22.18 9.54 -0.92
C ASP A 31 21.43 10.26 0.22
N GLY A 32 20.49 9.54 0.84
CA GLY A 32 19.62 10.08 1.89
C GLY A 32 18.34 10.75 1.39
N ASP A 33 18.14 10.84 0.08
CA ASP A 33 16.87 11.28 -0.51
C ASP A 33 15.82 10.16 -0.42
N PRO A 34 14.67 10.37 0.27
CA PRO A 34 13.61 9.37 0.34
C PRO A 34 12.99 9.03 -1.03
N ASP A 35 13.14 9.90 -2.03
CA ASP A 35 12.60 9.72 -3.37
C ASP A 35 13.58 9.01 -4.32
N LEU A 36 14.81 8.69 -3.88
CA LEU A 36 15.78 7.96 -4.69
C LEU A 36 15.21 6.65 -5.29
N PRO A 37 14.47 5.79 -4.56
CA PRO A 37 13.87 4.59 -5.15
C PRO A 37 12.92 4.89 -6.31
N LEU A 38 12.18 6.00 -6.23
CA LEU A 38 11.29 6.44 -7.31
C LEU A 38 12.10 6.90 -8.53
N LEU A 39 13.17 7.67 -8.32
CA LEU A 39 14.06 8.11 -9.40
C LEU A 39 14.69 6.92 -10.14
N LEU A 40 15.11 5.89 -9.42
CA LEU A 40 15.68 4.68 -10.04
C LEU A 40 14.64 3.91 -10.86
N SER A 41 13.36 3.92 -10.44
CA SER A 41 12.26 3.27 -11.17
C SER A 41 11.95 3.89 -12.54
N LEU A 42 12.54 5.05 -12.86
CA LEU A 42 12.41 5.68 -14.17
C LEU A 42 13.18 4.93 -15.27
N GLU A 43 14.10 4.03 -14.91
CA GLU A 43 14.92 3.31 -15.87
C GLU A 43 14.85 1.80 -15.66
N ASN A 44 14.80 1.06 -16.77
CA ASN A 44 15.21 -0.34 -16.79
C ASN A 44 16.70 -0.36 -17.07
N TYR A 45 17.50 -0.58 -16.02
CA TYR A 45 18.95 -0.50 -16.08
C TYR A 45 19.57 -1.89 -16.16
N ASP A 46 20.46 -2.08 -17.15
CA ASP A 46 21.29 -3.25 -17.32
C ASP A 46 22.68 -2.96 -16.73
N ASP A 47 23.01 -3.65 -15.62
CA ASP A 47 24.28 -3.43 -14.93
C ASP A 47 25.48 -4.05 -15.64
N GLU A 48 25.29 -5.03 -16.53
CA GLU A 48 26.38 -5.61 -17.34
C GLU A 48 26.75 -4.68 -18.49
N ALA A 49 25.75 -4.23 -19.25
CA ALA A 49 25.95 -3.33 -20.37
C ALA A 49 26.14 -1.86 -19.96
N LYS A 50 25.90 -1.53 -18.68
CA LYS A 50 25.88 -0.15 -18.14
C LYS A 50 24.95 0.77 -18.94
N ARG A 51 23.79 0.26 -19.34
CA ARG A 51 22.81 0.96 -20.17
C ARG A 51 21.45 1.03 -19.49
N ALA A 52 20.81 2.20 -19.59
CA ALA A 52 19.43 2.39 -19.19
C ALA A 52 18.50 2.49 -20.41
N THR A 53 17.28 1.99 -20.24
CA THR A 53 16.16 2.32 -21.12
C THR A 53 15.04 2.97 -20.31
N LYS A 54 14.35 3.96 -20.88
CA LYS A 54 13.21 4.64 -20.24
C LYS A 54 12.13 3.62 -19.85
N ALA A 55 11.68 3.68 -18.60
CA ALA A 55 10.56 2.90 -18.10
C ALA A 55 9.23 3.25 -18.80
N THR A 56 8.22 2.44 -18.55
CA THR A 56 6.91 2.52 -19.20
C THR A 56 6.19 3.86 -18.98
N ILE A 57 6.42 4.53 -17.84
CA ILE A 57 5.80 5.82 -17.47
C ILE A 57 6.02 6.94 -18.50
N PHE A 58 7.14 6.87 -19.25
CA PHE A 58 7.48 7.84 -20.29
C PHE A 58 6.61 7.74 -21.54
N ARG A 59 5.89 6.64 -21.74
CA ARG A 59 5.14 6.35 -22.97
C ARG A 59 3.64 6.21 -22.70
N GLU A 60 3.25 5.51 -21.64
CA GLU A 60 1.85 5.18 -21.37
C GLU A 60 1.45 5.39 -19.90
N ARG A 61 0.15 5.19 -19.62
CA ARG A 61 -0.36 5.24 -18.24
C ARG A 61 -0.01 3.91 -17.59
N THR A 62 0.70 3.95 -16.47
CA THR A 62 1.12 2.75 -15.71
C THR A 62 0.13 2.36 -14.63
N ILE A 63 -0.69 3.31 -14.17
CA ILE A 63 -1.77 3.02 -13.23
C ILE A 63 -3.02 2.70 -14.04
N HIS A 64 -3.42 1.43 -14.02
CA HIS A 64 -4.70 0.98 -14.53
C HIS A 64 -5.69 0.90 -13.37
N ARG A 65 -6.93 1.32 -13.60
CA ARG A 65 -8.02 0.91 -12.70
C ARG A 65 -8.09 -0.61 -12.79
N ARG A 66 -8.08 -1.26 -11.64
CA ARG A 66 -8.40 -2.68 -11.57
C ARG A 66 -9.78 -2.88 -12.20
N GLN A 67 -9.86 -3.75 -13.20
CA GLN A 67 -11.16 -4.12 -13.74
C GLN A 67 -11.83 -5.00 -12.67
N PRO A 68 -13.09 -4.69 -12.29
CA PRO A 68 -13.81 -5.54 -11.36
C PRO A 68 -13.94 -6.93 -11.97
N VAL A 69 -13.80 -7.96 -11.13
CA VAL A 69 -14.01 -9.33 -11.58
C VAL A 69 -15.48 -9.47 -12.01
N GLN A 70 -15.73 -10.03 -13.19
CA GLN A 70 -17.09 -10.09 -13.75
C GLN A 70 -17.81 -11.40 -13.43
N ALA A 71 -17.06 -12.49 -13.28
CA ALA A 71 -17.60 -13.81 -12.99
C ALA A 71 -16.52 -14.67 -12.32
N VAL A 72 -16.96 -15.60 -11.48
CA VAL A 72 -16.10 -16.59 -10.82
C VAL A 72 -16.79 -17.95 -10.85
N ASN A 73 -15.99 -19.02 -10.73
CA ASN A 73 -16.51 -20.38 -10.87
C ASN A 73 -16.71 -21.08 -9.52
N SER A 74 -16.20 -20.49 -8.43
CA SER A 74 -16.26 -21.07 -7.08
C SER A 74 -16.71 -20.06 -6.03
N PRO A 75 -17.51 -20.47 -5.02
CA PRO A 75 -17.85 -19.61 -3.88
C PRO A 75 -16.62 -19.07 -3.13
N LYS A 76 -15.54 -19.85 -3.08
CA LYS A 76 -14.28 -19.43 -2.44
C LYS A 76 -13.60 -18.31 -3.23
N GLU A 77 -13.65 -18.37 -4.56
CA GLU A 77 -13.16 -17.30 -5.42
C GLU A 77 -14.01 -16.04 -5.27
N ALA A 78 -15.34 -16.18 -5.24
CA ALA A 78 -16.27 -15.08 -4.98
C ALA A 78 -15.97 -14.37 -3.66
N LEU A 79 -15.68 -15.15 -2.60
CA LEU A 79 -15.31 -14.63 -1.29
C LEU A 79 -14.01 -13.82 -1.36
N LEU A 80 -12.98 -14.34 -2.03
CA LEU A 80 -11.72 -13.64 -2.22
C LEU A 80 -11.92 -12.34 -2.98
N VAL A 81 -12.77 -12.33 -4.03
CA VAL A 81 -13.08 -11.12 -4.79
C VAL A 81 -13.78 -10.09 -3.90
N SER A 82 -14.81 -10.48 -3.15
CA SER A 82 -15.54 -9.57 -2.26
C SER A 82 -14.63 -8.98 -1.17
N LEU A 83 -13.78 -9.79 -0.53
CA LEU A 83 -12.81 -9.30 0.44
C LEU A 83 -11.81 -8.31 -0.17
N ASN A 84 -11.41 -8.55 -1.41
CA ASN A 84 -10.39 -7.77 -2.09
C ASN A 84 -10.94 -6.47 -2.73
N GLU A 85 -12.22 -6.46 -3.15
CA GLU A 85 -12.87 -5.31 -3.76
C GLU A 85 -13.65 -4.47 -2.73
N ASP A 86 -14.37 -5.11 -1.81
CA ASP A 86 -15.24 -4.45 -0.83
C ASP A 86 -14.63 -4.35 0.57
N GLY A 87 -13.56 -5.11 0.85
CA GLY A 87 -12.90 -5.15 2.17
C GLY A 87 -13.66 -5.93 3.24
N ARG A 88 -14.76 -6.59 2.88
CA ARG A 88 -15.66 -7.36 3.76
C ARG A 88 -16.29 -8.50 3.00
N VAL A 89 -17.00 -9.38 3.70
CA VAL A 89 -17.82 -10.41 3.04
C VAL A 89 -19.16 -9.79 2.64
N ASP A 90 -19.38 -9.63 1.34
CA ASP A 90 -20.62 -9.09 0.75
C ASP A 90 -21.34 -10.17 -0.07
N LEU A 91 -22.40 -10.75 0.53
CA LEU A 91 -23.11 -11.88 -0.07
C LEU A 91 -23.88 -11.51 -1.35
N ASP A 92 -24.35 -10.26 -1.45
CA ASP A 92 -25.08 -9.78 -2.62
C ASP A 92 -24.12 -9.64 -3.81
N HIS A 93 -22.92 -9.10 -3.56
CA HIS A 93 -21.87 -9.05 -4.58
C HIS A 93 -21.44 -10.45 -5.03
N MET A 94 -21.22 -11.37 -4.08
CA MET A 94 -20.86 -12.76 -4.37
C MET A 94 -21.94 -13.49 -5.19
N ALA A 95 -23.22 -13.26 -4.87
CA ALA A 95 -24.35 -13.79 -5.65
C ALA A 95 -24.33 -13.28 -7.10
N GLY A 96 -23.99 -12.01 -7.30
CA GLY A 96 -23.79 -11.42 -8.63
C GLY A 96 -22.66 -12.08 -9.41
N LEU A 97 -21.52 -12.34 -8.77
CA LEU A 97 -20.34 -12.96 -9.40
C LEU A 97 -20.57 -14.44 -9.78
N LEU A 98 -21.36 -15.16 -8.97
CA LEU A 98 -21.67 -16.58 -9.17
C LEU A 98 -22.92 -16.80 -10.04
N ASN A 99 -23.72 -15.75 -10.24
CA ASN A 99 -25.05 -15.82 -10.86
C ASN A 99 -25.95 -16.87 -10.19
N LYS A 100 -25.89 -16.93 -8.85
CA LYS A 100 -26.60 -17.89 -8.00
C LYS A 100 -27.17 -17.20 -6.76
N PRO A 101 -28.32 -17.65 -6.24
CA PRO A 101 -28.86 -17.13 -4.99
C PRO A 101 -27.95 -17.48 -3.81
N VAL A 102 -27.98 -16.64 -2.77
CA VAL A 102 -27.13 -16.75 -1.58
C VAL A 102 -27.26 -18.13 -0.92
N GLU A 103 -28.48 -18.65 -0.86
CA GLU A 103 -28.81 -19.92 -0.22
C GLU A 103 -28.11 -21.13 -0.87
N GLU A 104 -27.77 -21.03 -2.16
CA GLU A 104 -27.15 -22.13 -2.90
C GLU A 104 -25.65 -22.27 -2.60
N PHE A 105 -24.94 -21.15 -2.39
CA PHE A 105 -23.48 -21.18 -2.19
C PHE A 105 -23.04 -20.94 -0.74
N LEU A 106 -23.92 -20.42 0.12
CA LEU A 106 -23.62 -20.22 1.54
C LEU A 106 -23.18 -21.51 2.26
N PRO A 107 -23.76 -22.70 1.99
CA PRO A 107 -23.33 -23.95 2.62
C PRO A 107 -21.87 -24.30 2.33
N ASP A 108 -21.38 -23.98 1.13
CA ASP A 108 -20.01 -24.27 0.68
C ASP A 108 -18.96 -23.40 1.40
N LEU A 109 -19.40 -22.30 2.01
CA LEU A 109 -18.57 -21.35 2.76
C LEU A 109 -18.65 -21.59 4.28
N LYS A 110 -19.43 -22.58 4.71
CA LYS A 110 -19.58 -22.93 6.12
C LYS A 110 -18.23 -23.33 6.71
N GLY A 111 -17.83 -22.67 7.79
CA GLY A 111 -16.53 -22.87 8.44
C GLY A 111 -15.41 -21.98 7.91
N ILE A 112 -15.66 -21.18 6.87
CA ILE A 112 -14.73 -20.15 6.37
C ILE A 112 -15.23 -18.75 6.77
N ILE A 113 -16.54 -18.53 6.71
CA ILE A 113 -17.20 -17.28 7.10
C ILE A 113 -18.16 -17.50 8.26
N PHE A 114 -18.31 -16.49 9.10
CA PHE A 114 -19.14 -16.48 10.31
C PHE A 114 -19.96 -15.19 10.37
N LEU A 115 -21.19 -15.29 10.86
CA LEU A 115 -22.03 -14.12 11.11
C LEU A 115 -21.69 -13.54 12.48
N ASN A 116 -21.21 -12.31 12.51
CA ASN A 116 -20.99 -11.58 13.75
C ASN A 116 -22.34 -11.02 14.26
N LEU A 117 -22.81 -11.51 15.41
CA LEU A 117 -24.10 -11.13 15.98
C LEU A 117 -24.15 -9.68 16.52
N GLN A 118 -22.99 -9.03 16.71
CA GLN A 118 -22.92 -7.66 17.20
C GLN A 118 -23.02 -6.63 16.08
N SER A 119 -22.37 -6.91 14.95
CA SER A 119 -22.37 -6.05 13.76
C SER A 119 -23.41 -6.45 12.71
N ASN A 120 -23.96 -7.66 12.83
CA ASN A 120 -24.79 -8.32 11.83
C ASN A 120 -24.12 -8.39 10.45
N GLN A 121 -22.80 -8.61 10.43
CA GLN A 121 -21.98 -8.69 9.23
C GLN A 121 -21.28 -10.05 9.14
N TRP A 122 -21.04 -10.50 7.91
CA TRP A 122 -20.26 -11.70 7.64
C TRP A 122 -18.76 -11.39 7.72
N GLU A 123 -18.04 -12.19 8.48
CA GLU A 123 -16.60 -12.04 8.75
C GLU A 123 -15.89 -13.37 8.46
N THR A 124 -14.63 -13.34 8.04
CA THR A 124 -13.80 -14.54 7.92
C THR A 124 -13.03 -14.77 9.22
N ASP A 125 -12.63 -16.01 9.49
CA ASP A 125 -11.88 -16.37 10.72
C ASP A 125 -10.61 -15.50 10.92
N ASP A 126 -9.94 -15.19 9.81
CA ASP A 126 -8.70 -14.39 9.79
C ASP A 126 -8.91 -12.88 10.01
N GLN A 127 -10.16 -12.38 9.94
CA GLN A 127 -10.44 -10.97 10.27
C GLN A 127 -10.33 -10.68 11.77
N THR A 128 -10.09 -11.68 12.61
CA THR A 128 -9.61 -11.47 13.98
C THR A 128 -8.11 -11.15 13.99
N LEU A 129 -7.67 -10.21 13.17
CA LEU A 129 -6.41 -9.51 13.45
C LEU A 129 -6.64 -8.76 14.77
N PRO A 130 -5.93 -9.09 15.86
CA PRO A 130 -5.95 -8.21 17.01
C PRO A 130 -5.61 -6.80 16.51
N PRO A 131 -6.28 -5.74 17.02
CA PRO A 131 -5.98 -4.39 16.59
C PRO A 131 -4.47 -4.21 16.68
N SER A 132 -3.84 -3.63 15.65
CA SER A 132 -2.38 -3.53 15.58
C SER A 132 -1.80 -3.16 16.95
N PRO A 133 -0.62 -3.66 17.34
CA PRO A 133 -0.06 -3.40 18.66
C PRO A 133 -0.09 -1.90 19.02
N THR A 134 0.07 -1.02 18.03
CA THR A 134 -0.11 0.43 18.15
C THR A 134 -1.51 0.86 18.62
N ARG A 135 -2.57 0.28 18.05
CA ARG A 135 -3.98 0.57 18.37
C ARG A 135 -4.41 -0.05 19.69
N ALA A 136 -3.86 -1.20 20.07
CA ALA A 136 -4.04 -1.80 21.40
C ALA A 136 -3.40 -0.91 22.50
N LEU A 137 -2.16 -0.45 22.29
CA LEU A 137 -1.47 0.47 23.19
C LEU A 137 -2.18 1.83 23.33
N ALA A 138 -2.72 2.37 22.24
CA ALA A 138 -3.50 3.62 22.29
C ALA A 138 -4.78 3.51 23.14
N ARG A 139 -5.40 2.32 23.20
CA ARG A 139 -6.58 2.04 24.04
C ARG A 139 -6.21 1.84 25.51
N THR A 140 -5.13 1.11 25.79
CA THR A 140 -4.66 0.89 27.17
C THR A 140 -4.20 2.22 27.79
N TRP A 141 -3.46 3.04 27.06
CA TRP A 141 -3.01 4.35 27.54
C TRP A 141 -4.18 5.30 27.88
N ARG A 142 -5.22 5.32 27.04
CA ARG A 142 -6.43 6.13 27.25
C ARG A 142 -7.25 5.69 28.48
N ARG A 143 -7.16 4.41 28.86
CA ARG A 143 -7.82 3.84 30.04
C ARG A 143 -7.02 4.09 31.33
N SER A 144 -5.69 4.16 31.23
CA SER A 144 -4.79 4.43 32.35
C SER A 144 -4.65 5.92 32.69
N ASN A 145 -5.05 6.85 31.80
CA ASN A 145 -4.88 8.28 32.04
C ASN A 145 -6.07 9.14 31.57
N PRO A 146 -7.23 9.09 32.28
CA PRO A 146 -8.48 9.74 31.86
C PRO A 146 -8.46 11.28 31.91
N SER A 147 -7.44 11.89 32.52
CA SER A 147 -7.26 13.36 32.63
C SER A 147 -6.62 14.01 31.40
N SER A 148 -6.12 13.24 30.44
CA SER A 148 -5.46 13.73 29.22
C SER A 148 -6.42 14.17 28.10
N ARG A 149 -7.59 14.74 28.44
CA ARG A 149 -8.60 15.19 27.47
C ARG A 149 -8.25 16.50 26.74
N ARG A 150 -7.08 17.09 26.96
CA ARG A 150 -6.69 18.31 26.24
C ARG A 150 -5.25 18.23 25.78
N ILE A 151 -5.05 18.68 24.55
CA ILE A 151 -3.79 18.94 23.84
C ILE A 151 -3.33 17.75 22.96
N CYS A 152 -3.90 17.66 21.76
CA CYS A 152 -3.17 17.19 20.59
C CYS A 152 -2.60 18.42 19.87
N PRO A 153 -1.28 18.72 19.93
CA PRO A 153 -0.67 19.57 18.93
C PRO A 153 -0.30 18.69 17.74
N ARG A 154 -0.81 19.13 16.59
CA ARG A 154 -0.36 18.85 15.23
C ARG A 154 1.14 18.49 15.13
N GLN A 155 1.42 17.43 14.37
CA GLN A 155 2.62 17.19 13.57
C GLN A 155 3.94 17.78 14.07
N LYS A 156 4.85 16.90 14.48
CA LYS A 156 6.26 17.02 14.11
C LYS A 156 6.85 15.63 13.92
N LEU A 157 7.15 15.30 12.66
CA LEU A 157 8.19 14.31 12.35
C LEU A 157 9.46 14.75 13.10
N MET A 158 9.96 13.91 13.99
CA MET A 158 11.27 14.08 14.60
C MET A 158 12.30 13.50 13.64
N SER A 159 13.10 14.40 13.08
CA SER A 159 14.33 14.13 12.33
C SER A 159 15.38 13.45 13.22
N VAL A 160 16.27 12.68 12.61
CA VAL A 160 17.33 11.81 13.17
C VAL A 160 18.49 12.60 13.85
N SER A 161 18.28 13.85 14.26
CA SER A 161 19.33 14.73 14.78
C SER A 161 19.45 14.82 16.31
N ALA A 162 18.97 13.84 17.08
CA ALA A 162 18.97 13.88 18.56
C ALA A 162 19.64 12.67 19.23
N LEU A 163 20.71 12.14 18.65
CA LEU A 163 21.51 11.02 19.20
C LEU A 163 23.01 11.34 19.27
N ARG A 164 23.36 12.55 19.73
CA ARG A 164 24.71 12.93 20.19
C ARG A 164 24.58 13.89 21.36
N GLY A 165 24.58 13.36 22.59
CA GLY A 165 24.52 14.20 23.79
C GLY A 165 24.29 13.47 25.12
N CYS A 166 24.57 12.17 25.21
CA CYS A 166 24.49 11.44 26.49
C CYS A 166 25.56 10.33 26.55
N LEU A 167 26.82 10.76 26.59
CA LEU A 167 27.95 9.95 27.07
C LEU A 167 29.11 10.92 27.28
N LEU A 168 29.18 11.51 28.48
CA LEU A 168 30.36 12.08 29.19
C LEU A 168 29.86 13.08 30.24
N THR A 169 29.34 12.58 31.37
CA THR A 169 29.51 13.15 32.71
C THR A 169 29.15 12.09 33.75
N THR A 170 30.13 11.26 34.07
CA THR A 170 30.60 10.95 35.44
C THR A 170 32.07 10.62 35.32
#